data_AF-A0A7V5WIQ7-F1
#
_entry.id   AF-A0A7V5WIQ7-F1
#
_cell.length_a   1.000
_cell.length_b   1.000
_cell.length_c   1.000
_cell.angle_alpha   90.00
_cell.angle_beta   90.00
_cell.angle_gamma   90.00
#
_symmetry.space_group_name_H-M   'P 1'
#
loop_
_entity.id
_entity.type
_entity.pdbx_description
1 polymer ?
#
loop_
_entity_poly.entity_id
_entity_poly.type
_entity_poly.pdbx_seq_one_letter_code
_entity_poly.pdbx_strand_id
1 'polypeptide(L)'
;MNMLHFFRKKKRADAQEKFIVGAYGDPQLSRGIIFEEAVSIAADEILMGMVDRQEVRGQAEILFPGSVSCSTHDLALSVATSFFHHPDYRTHLNDFHLLALFQAIQWFRQGIVAAVRVENFTKALRQLNNLDS
;
A
#
# COMPACT_ATOMS: atom_id res chain seq x y z
N MET A 1 41.06 41.23 11.28
CA MET A 1 40.05 41.08 10.22
C MET A 1 39.62 39.61 10.18
N ASN A 2 38.39 39.29 10.59
CA ASN A 2 37.79 37.96 10.39
C ASN A 2 36.45 38.17 9.68
N MET A 3 36.36 37.71 8.43
CA MET A 3 35.19 37.85 7.57
C MET A 3 34.30 36.62 7.70
N LEU A 4 33.01 36.88 7.92
CA LEU A 4 31.95 35.93 8.22
C LEU A 4 31.76 34.87 7.11
N HIS A 5 31.92 33.59 7.46
CA HIS A 5 31.39 32.45 6.71
C HIS A 5 29.95 32.19 7.17
N PHE A 6 28.94 32.61 6.37
CA PHE A 6 27.53 32.38 6.70
C PHE A 6 26.67 31.89 5.54
N PHE A 7 27.14 30.99 4.67
CA PHE A 7 26.24 30.38 3.66
C PHE A 7 26.62 28.94 3.29
N ARG A 8 26.36 27.96 4.17
CA ARG A 8 26.50 26.54 3.76
C ARG A 8 25.66 25.51 4.54
N LYS A 9 24.39 25.76 4.82
CA LYS A 9 23.48 24.74 5.39
C LYS A 9 22.14 24.52 4.67
N LYS A 10 21.86 25.19 3.54
CA LYS A 10 20.52 25.11 2.90
C LYS A 10 20.40 24.20 1.66
N LYS A 11 21.49 23.58 1.17
CA LYS A 11 21.46 22.77 -0.09
C LYS A 11 21.38 21.25 0.08
N ARG A 12 21.63 20.71 1.28
CA ARG A 12 21.68 19.25 1.49
C ARG A 12 20.30 18.62 1.67
N ALA A 13 19.40 19.33 2.36
CA ALA A 13 18.02 18.88 2.56
C ALA A 13 17.28 18.75 1.22
N ASP A 14 17.40 19.75 0.35
CA ASP A 14 16.74 19.81 -0.95
C ASP A 14 17.15 18.67 -1.91
N ALA A 15 18.42 18.26 -1.91
CA ALA A 15 18.89 17.17 -2.77
C ALA A 15 18.43 15.78 -2.29
N GLN A 16 18.38 15.56 -0.97
CA GLN A 16 17.84 14.32 -0.39
C GLN A 16 16.32 14.25 -0.56
N GLU A 17 15.62 15.37 -0.33
CA GLU A 17 14.18 15.49 -0.52
C GLU A 17 13.81 15.23 -1.98
N LYS A 18 14.55 15.78 -2.95
CA LYS A 18 14.35 15.49 -4.38
C LYS A 18 14.69 14.05 -4.77
N PHE A 19 15.66 13.41 -4.11
CA PHE A 19 15.96 12.00 -4.31
C PHE A 19 14.83 11.12 -3.75
N ILE A 20 14.30 11.46 -2.57
CA ILE A 20 13.16 10.76 -1.97
C ILE A 20 11.92 10.95 -2.84
N VAL A 21 11.62 12.17 -3.29
CA VAL A 21 10.50 12.47 -4.20
C VAL A 21 10.66 11.73 -5.54
N GLY A 22 11.87 11.69 -6.09
CA GLY A 22 12.15 11.01 -7.35
C GLY A 22 12.13 9.48 -7.26
N ALA A 23 12.51 8.90 -6.12
CA ALA A 23 12.54 7.46 -5.90
C ALA A 23 11.24 6.89 -5.33
N TYR A 24 10.49 7.69 -4.55
CA TYR A 24 9.33 7.27 -3.77
C TYR A 24 8.05 8.10 -4.00
N GLY A 25 8.09 9.18 -4.79
CA GLY A 25 6.99 10.14 -4.90
C GLY A 25 7.01 11.20 -3.81
N ASP A 26 6.27 12.31 -4.01
CA ASP A 26 6.21 13.44 -3.09
C ASP A 26 5.76 13.00 -1.68
N PRO A 27 6.55 13.24 -0.61
CA PRO A 27 6.17 12.90 0.76
C PRO A 27 4.99 13.74 1.29
N GLN A 28 4.50 14.75 0.56
CA GLN A 28 3.34 15.57 0.93
C GLN A 28 1.97 14.93 0.68
N LEU A 29 1.83 13.62 0.92
CA LEU A 29 0.52 13.01 1.12
C LEU A 29 0.39 12.53 2.57
N SER A 30 0.55 13.45 3.52
CA SER A 30 -0.06 13.31 4.86
C SER A 30 -1.58 13.52 4.78
N ARG A 31 -2.22 12.90 3.78
CA ARG A 31 -3.66 12.65 3.83
C ARG A 31 -3.77 11.52 4.85
N GLY A 32 -4.03 11.88 6.11
CA GLY A 32 -4.06 10.93 7.23
C GLY A 32 -4.86 9.70 6.82
N ILE A 33 -4.38 8.52 7.21
CA ILE A 33 -5.03 7.25 6.87
C ILE A 33 -6.51 7.35 7.28
N ILE A 34 -7.39 7.36 6.28
CA ILE A 34 -8.81 7.26 6.53
C ILE A 34 -9.07 5.77 6.67
N PHE A 35 -8.97 5.28 7.90
CA PHE A 35 -9.06 3.86 8.22
C PHE A 35 -10.29 3.20 7.58
N GLU A 36 -11.46 3.83 7.69
CA GLU A 36 -12.70 3.34 7.08
C GLU A 36 -12.64 3.31 5.54
N GLU A 37 -11.97 4.28 4.92
CA GLU A 37 -11.77 4.30 3.47
C GLU A 37 -10.85 3.15 3.05
N ALA A 38 -9.77 2.89 3.80
CA ALA A 38 -8.89 1.75 3.54
C ALA A 38 -9.63 0.41 3.67
N VAL A 39 -10.50 0.28 4.67
CA VAL A 39 -11.36 -0.89 4.85
C VAL A 39 -12.34 -1.05 3.69
N SER A 40 -13.00 0.05 3.27
CA SER A 40 -13.94 0.01 2.13
C SER A 40 -13.23 -0.36 0.84
N ILE A 41 -12.08 0.25 0.55
CA ILE A 41 -11.28 -0.04 -0.65
C ILE A 41 -10.82 -1.51 -0.64
N ALA A 42 -10.33 -2.01 0.50
CA ALA A 42 -9.90 -3.41 0.61
C ALA A 42 -11.08 -4.37 0.37
N ALA A 43 -12.21 -4.16 1.05
CA ALA A 43 -13.37 -5.03 0.97
C ALA A 43 -14.04 -4.97 -0.41
N ASP A 44 -14.28 -3.78 -0.94
CA ASP A 44 -15.14 -3.57 -2.10
C ASP A 44 -14.36 -3.60 -3.42
N GLU A 45 -13.17 -2.99 -3.47
CA GLU A 45 -12.43 -2.83 -4.74
C GLU A 45 -11.40 -3.93 -5.00
N ILE A 46 -10.78 -4.47 -3.95
CA ILE A 46 -9.72 -5.49 -4.09
C ILE A 46 -10.25 -6.90 -3.82
N LEU A 47 -11.01 -7.07 -2.73
CA LEU A 47 -11.61 -8.36 -2.38
C LEU A 47 -12.98 -8.57 -3.05
N MET A 48 -13.46 -7.59 -3.83
CA MET A 48 -14.68 -7.69 -4.64
C MET A 48 -15.93 -8.08 -3.83
N GLY A 49 -15.98 -7.74 -2.54
CA GLY A 49 -17.05 -8.11 -1.62
C GLY A 49 -17.09 -9.61 -1.26
N MET A 50 -16.05 -10.37 -1.57
CA MET A 50 -15.97 -11.82 -1.29
C MET A 50 -15.62 -12.14 0.18
N VAL A 51 -15.16 -11.13 0.92
CA VAL A 51 -14.83 -11.22 2.35
C VAL A 51 -15.74 -10.25 3.09
N ASP A 52 -16.25 -10.69 4.25
CA ASP A 52 -17.11 -9.84 5.07
C ASP A 52 -16.37 -8.58 5.52
N ARG A 53 -17.04 -7.42 5.42
CA ARG A 53 -16.41 -6.13 5.73
C ARG A 53 -15.95 -6.03 7.18
N GLN A 54 -16.64 -6.68 8.12
CA GLN A 54 -16.26 -6.69 9.52
C GLN A 54 -14.98 -7.51 9.75
N GLU A 55 -14.80 -8.60 9.00
CA GLU A 55 -13.54 -9.37 9.00
C GLU A 55 -12.39 -8.54 8.43
N VAL A 56 -12.62 -7.86 7.31
CA VAL A 56 -11.64 -6.94 6.70
C VAL A 56 -11.26 -5.83 7.68
N ARG A 57 -12.24 -5.26 8.38
CA ARG A 57 -12.03 -4.25 9.43
C ARG A 57 -11.17 -4.79 10.56
N GLY A 58 -11.51 -5.95 11.12
CA GLY A 58 -10.75 -6.55 12.22
C GLY A 58 -9.30 -6.81 11.82
N GLN A 59 -9.08 -7.26 10.59
CA GLN A 59 -7.73 -7.45 10.06
C GLN A 59 -6.98 -6.14 9.86
N ALA A 60 -7.66 -5.07 9.45
CA ALA A 60 -7.08 -3.74 9.36
C ALA A 60 -6.68 -3.18 10.73
N GLU A 61 -7.46 -3.43 11.79
CA GLU A 61 -7.14 -3.04 13.16
C GLU A 61 -5.86 -3.76 13.67
N ILE A 62 -5.70 -5.04 13.31
CA ILE A 62 -4.51 -5.83 13.65
C ILE A 62 -3.26 -5.29 12.92
N LEU A 63 -3.39 -5.03 11.62
CA LEU A 63 -2.27 -4.58 10.78
C LEU A 63 -1.89 -3.12 11.01
N PHE A 64 -2.81 -2.31 11.54
CA PHE A 64 -2.60 -0.89 11.76
C PHE A 64 -2.92 -0.44 13.20
N PRO A 65 -2.04 -0.76 14.18
CA PRO A 65 -2.21 -0.31 15.56
C PRO A 65 -1.89 1.19 15.79
N GLY A 66 -1.68 1.99 14.73
CA GLY A 66 -1.69 3.46 14.83
C GLY A 66 -0.35 4.21 14.72
N SER A 67 0.69 3.65 14.09
CA SER A 67 1.98 4.38 13.99
C SER A 67 2.75 4.23 12.66
N VAL A 68 2.14 3.67 11.62
CA VAL A 68 2.83 3.48 10.32
C VAL A 68 2.47 4.62 9.38
N SER A 69 3.48 5.30 8.84
CA SER A 69 3.29 6.25 7.73
C SER A 69 3.05 5.45 6.44
N CYS A 70 1.80 5.13 6.12
CA CYS A 70 1.41 4.55 4.84
C CYS A 70 0.18 5.28 4.29
N SER A 71 -0.03 5.21 2.97
CA SER A 71 -1.25 5.78 2.37
C SER A 71 -2.49 4.95 2.72
N THR A 72 -3.69 5.50 2.54
CA THR A 72 -4.95 4.74 2.63
C THR A 72 -4.93 3.50 1.72
N HIS A 73 -4.37 3.64 0.51
CA HIS A 73 -4.31 2.56 -0.47
C HIS A 73 -3.22 1.53 -0.13
N ASP A 74 -2.10 1.96 0.46
CA ASP A 74 -1.07 1.03 0.97
C ASP A 74 -1.64 0.15 2.08
N LEU A 75 -2.46 0.73 2.98
CA LEU A 75 -3.14 -0.02 4.03
C LEU A 75 -4.15 -0.98 3.41
N ALA A 76 -5.01 -0.49 2.51
CA ALA A 76 -6.02 -1.31 1.85
C ALA A 76 -5.39 -2.53 1.15
N LEU A 77 -4.31 -2.31 0.39
CA LEU A 77 -3.60 -3.37 -0.31
C LEU A 77 -2.93 -4.36 0.66
N SER A 78 -2.39 -3.87 1.78
CA SER A 78 -1.78 -4.73 2.80
C SER A 78 -2.82 -5.61 3.51
N VAL A 79 -3.99 -5.05 3.82
CA VAL A 79 -5.13 -5.79 4.39
C VAL A 79 -5.59 -6.86 3.41
N ALA A 80 -5.87 -6.48 2.16
CA ALA A 80 -6.30 -7.43 1.14
C ALA A 80 -5.27 -8.56 0.92
N THR A 81 -3.97 -8.24 0.88
CA THR A 81 -2.89 -9.23 0.77
C THR A 81 -3.01 -10.33 1.82
N SER A 82 -3.41 -9.99 3.05
CA SER A 82 -3.54 -10.98 4.12
C SER A 82 -4.66 -12.01 3.88
N PHE A 83 -5.74 -11.62 3.18
CA PHE A 83 -6.82 -12.53 2.80
C PHE A 83 -6.44 -13.42 1.61
N PHE A 84 -5.64 -12.92 0.66
CA PHE A 84 -5.11 -13.76 -0.42
C PHE A 84 -4.14 -14.84 0.07
N HIS A 85 -3.51 -14.66 1.24
CA HIS A 85 -2.72 -15.71 1.89
C HIS A 85 -3.57 -16.70 2.71
N HIS A 86 -4.83 -16.38 2.99
CA HIS A 86 -5.65 -17.16 3.89
C HIS A 86 -6.36 -18.29 3.12
N PRO A 87 -6.20 -19.57 3.52
CA PRO A 87 -6.64 -20.71 2.73
C PRO A 87 -8.16 -20.73 2.51
N ASP A 88 -8.94 -20.24 3.47
CA ASP A 88 -10.41 -20.28 3.44
C ASP A 88 -11.02 -19.42 2.31
N TYR A 89 -10.35 -18.35 1.89
CA TYR A 89 -10.84 -17.45 0.84
C TYR A 89 -10.24 -17.76 -0.54
N ARG A 90 -9.38 -18.78 -0.62
CA ARG A 90 -8.60 -19.09 -1.81
C ARG A 90 -9.47 -19.33 -3.04
N THR A 91 -10.47 -20.19 -2.93
CA THR A 91 -11.35 -20.54 -4.05
C THR A 91 -12.16 -19.34 -4.53
N HIS A 92 -12.61 -18.50 -3.61
CA HIS A 92 -13.44 -17.32 -3.91
C HIS A 92 -12.63 -16.18 -4.54
N LEU A 93 -11.40 -15.98 -4.08
CA LEU A 93 -10.53 -14.90 -4.55
C LEU A 93 -9.78 -15.25 -5.83
N ASN A 94 -9.70 -16.53 -6.21
CA ASN A 94 -8.99 -16.96 -7.40
C ASN A 94 -9.62 -16.39 -8.69
N ASP A 95 -10.95 -16.27 -8.77
CA ASP A 95 -11.59 -15.78 -9.98
C ASP A 95 -11.33 -14.27 -10.24
N PHE A 96 -10.91 -13.54 -9.21
CA PHE A 96 -10.76 -12.08 -9.26
C PHE A 96 -9.31 -11.61 -9.07
N HIS A 97 -8.36 -12.52 -8.87
CA HIS A 97 -6.98 -12.15 -8.55
C HIS A 97 -6.32 -11.29 -9.65
N LEU A 98 -6.63 -11.53 -10.93
CA LEU A 98 -6.09 -10.74 -12.04
C LEU A 98 -6.63 -9.31 -12.06
N LEU A 99 -7.92 -9.13 -11.71
CA LEU A 99 -8.53 -7.80 -11.61
C LEU A 99 -7.92 -7.02 -10.45
N ALA A 100 -7.76 -7.68 -9.31
CA ALA A 100 -7.10 -7.12 -8.14
C ALA A 100 -5.64 -6.71 -8.44
N LEU A 101 -4.90 -7.54 -9.19
CA LEU A 101 -3.55 -7.21 -9.65
C LEU A 101 -3.53 -5.99 -10.57
N PHE A 102 -4.45 -5.93 -11.52
CA PHE A 102 -4.56 -4.79 -12.42
C PHE A 102 -4.82 -3.49 -11.66
N GLN A 103 -5.74 -3.52 -10.69
CA GLN A 103 -6.04 -2.36 -9.85
C GLN A 103 -4.81 -1.90 -9.06
N ALA A 104 -4.08 -2.81 -8.43
CA ALA A 104 -2.84 -2.49 -7.71
C ALA A 104 -1.79 -1.84 -8.64
N ILE A 105 -1.65 -2.31 -9.88
CA ILE A 105 -0.76 -1.70 -10.88
C ILE A 105 -1.24 -0.31 -11.28
N GLN A 106 -2.55 -0.09 -11.45
CA GLN A 106 -3.09 1.25 -11.74
C GLN A 106 -2.77 2.24 -10.61
N TRP A 107 -2.98 1.84 -9.36
CA TRP A 107 -2.64 2.66 -8.20
C TRP A 107 -1.15 2.98 -8.09
N PHE A 108 -0.29 2.02 -8.41
CA PHE A 108 1.14 2.28 -8.51
C PHE A 108 1.47 3.31 -9.59
N ARG A 109 0.89 3.17 -10.79
CA ARG A 109 1.09 4.11 -11.89
C ARG A 109 0.57 5.52 -11.58
N GLN A 110 -0.46 5.63 -10.73
CA GLN A 110 -1.00 6.90 -10.23
C GLN A 110 -0.17 7.50 -9.08
N GLY A 111 0.81 6.76 -8.54
CA GLY A 111 1.66 7.22 -7.45
C GLY A 111 0.98 7.24 -6.08
N ILE A 112 -0.13 6.51 -5.89
CA ILE A 112 -0.88 6.46 -4.62
C ILE A 112 -0.56 5.23 -3.77
N VAL A 113 0.17 4.27 -4.33
CA VAL A 113 0.66 3.06 -3.66
C VAL A 113 2.15 2.89 -3.93
N ALA A 114 2.90 2.50 -2.91
CA ALA A 114 4.34 2.25 -3.03
C ALA A 114 4.63 0.95 -3.81
N ALA A 115 5.69 0.95 -4.63
CA ALA A 115 6.11 -0.22 -5.43
C ALA A 115 6.23 -1.50 -4.61
N VAL A 116 6.83 -1.41 -3.42
CA VAL A 116 7.03 -2.54 -2.50
C VAL A 116 5.70 -3.21 -2.08
N ARG A 117 4.61 -2.44 -1.98
CA ARG A 117 3.28 -2.97 -1.65
C ARG A 117 2.71 -3.77 -2.81
N VAL A 118 2.86 -3.26 -4.04
CA VAL A 118 2.43 -3.97 -5.25
C VAL A 118 3.26 -5.23 -5.49
N GLU A 119 4.56 -5.20 -5.23
CA GLU A 119 5.42 -6.39 -5.33
C GLU A 119 5.01 -7.48 -4.33
N ASN A 120 4.76 -7.10 -3.07
CA ASN A 120 4.30 -8.04 -2.04
C ASN A 120 2.93 -8.63 -2.38
N PHE A 121 2.01 -7.79 -2.85
CA PHE A 121 0.70 -8.23 -3.32
C PHE A 121 0.81 -9.20 -4.51
N THR A 122 1.64 -8.88 -5.50
CA THR A 122 1.87 -9.75 -6.66
C THR A 122 2.46 -11.11 -6.25
N LYS A 123 3.35 -11.14 -5.25
CA LYS A 123 3.88 -12.40 -4.71
C LYS A 123 2.78 -13.24 -4.06
N ALA A 124 1.89 -12.61 -3.28
CA ALA A 124 0.74 -13.29 -2.67
C ALA A 124 -0.16 -13.93 -3.74
N LEU A 125 -0.48 -13.19 -4.80
CA LEU A 125 -1.29 -13.72 -5.90
C LEU A 125 -0.61 -14.85 -6.67
N ARG A 126 0.72 -14.80 -6.86
CA ARG A 126 1.46 -15.90 -7.48
C ARG A 126 1.44 -17.17 -6.62
N GLN A 127 1.52 -17.02 -5.29
CA GLN A 127 1.41 -18.15 -4.37
C GLN A 127 0.02 -18.78 -4.45
N LEU A 128 -1.04 -17.97 -4.59
CA LEU A 128 -2.40 -18.46 -4.81
C LEU A 128 -2.50 -19.41 -6.02
N ASN A 129 -1.86 -19.02 -7.13
CA ASN A 129 -1.88 -19.75 -8.42
C ASN A 129 -0.97 -20.99 -8.44
N ASN A 130 0.17 -20.94 -7.76
CA ASN A 130 1.14 -22.04 -7.76
C ASN A 130 0.76 -23.21 -6.84
N LEU A 131 -0.27 -23.05 -6.01
CA LEU A 131 -0.77 -24.09 -5.11
C LEU A 131 -1.79 -25.04 -5.78
N ASP A 132 -2.08 -24.83 -7.08
CA ASP A 132 -2.91 -25.72 -7.92
C ASP A 132 -2.06 -26.59 -8.89
N SER A 133 -0.73 -26.63 -8.71
CA SER A 133 0.21 -27.47 -9.49
C SER A 133 0.80 -28.62 -8.70
#